data_AF-A0A4S2IX30-F1
#
_entry.id   AF-A0A4S2IX30-F1
#
_cell.length_a   1.000
_cell.length_b   1.000
_cell.length_c   1.000
_cell.angle_alpha   90.00
_cell.angle_beta   90.00
_cell.angle_gamma   90.00
#
_symmetry.space_group_name_H-M   'P 1'
#
loop_
_entity.id
_entity.type
_entity.pdbx_description
1 polymer ?
#
loop_
_entity_poly.entity_id
_entity_poly.type
_entity_poly.pdbx_seq_one_letter_code
_entity_poly.pdbx_strand_id
1 'polypeptide(L)'
;MTAPTTMQWLRTAIDRVAVGSSRLALHSARRTVQRACTAFQRSRGWVGDSKNTADKLLRLALLLGAAALTRKIGTKTALWAYHRVESGAWWWLLWAAAITWAIAAYRAGHPDWKPKHAEPAGADPGDEQSETGEPEQAVEKAPAGPPLPTIADLRVALARVGTPHAHVAVLATHIGTTPERVREALDAQQIPVEPVRMQGRGTSTGVKGGPAAHPALAPRPDDVAVVAAGQPGNNNSNNGYVLVPDHINPVRTHVVWDTSDTNLVKD
;
A
#
# COMPACT_ATOMS: atom_id res chain seq x y z
N MET A 1 11.84 8.19 45.27
CA MET A 1 12.04 7.34 44.07
C MET A 1 13.49 6.91 44.05
N THR A 2 13.77 5.62 44.22
CA THR A 2 15.14 5.07 44.18
C THR A 2 15.64 5.07 42.74
N ALA A 3 16.84 5.59 42.51
CA ALA A 3 17.46 5.58 41.19
C ALA A 3 17.69 4.12 40.74
N PRO A 4 17.42 3.80 39.46
CA PRO A 4 17.69 2.46 38.94
C PRO A 4 19.18 2.15 39.04
N THR A 5 19.50 0.90 39.39
CA THR A 5 20.89 0.44 39.45
C THR A 5 21.50 0.36 38.04
N THR A 6 22.82 0.48 37.94
CA THR A 6 23.56 0.36 36.65
C THR A 6 23.20 -0.91 35.89
N MET A 7 22.96 -2.02 36.61
CA MET A 7 22.57 -3.30 36.03
C MET A 7 21.15 -3.28 35.42
N GLN A 8 20.20 -2.58 36.06
CA GLN A 8 18.84 -2.39 35.52
C GLN A 8 18.85 -1.50 34.27
N TRP A 9 19.71 -0.48 34.23
CA TRP A 9 19.90 0.34 33.04
C TRP A 9 20.46 -0.49 31.88
N LEU A 10 21.50 -1.30 32.15
CA LEU A 10 22.13 -2.15 31.14
C LEU A 10 21.14 -3.16 30.53
N ARG A 11 20.34 -3.84 31.37
CA ARG A 11 19.32 -4.78 30.89
C ARG A 11 18.29 -4.09 29.98
N THR A 12 17.77 -2.95 30.43
CA THR A 12 16.82 -2.14 29.64
C THR A 12 17.43 -1.71 28.31
N ALA A 13 18.71 -1.34 28.30
CA ALA A 13 19.41 -0.95 27.07
C ALA A 13 19.57 -2.13 26.09
N ILE A 14 19.93 -3.32 26.60
CA ILE A 14 20.07 -4.55 25.79
C ILE A 14 18.71 -4.95 25.19
N ASP A 15 17.65 -4.99 26.01
CA ASP A 15 16.30 -5.34 25.56
C ASP A 15 15.85 -4.37 24.45
N ARG A 16 16.13 -3.08 24.63
CA ARG A 16 15.82 -2.05 23.64
C ARG A 16 16.59 -2.24 22.33
N VAL A 17 17.87 -2.58 22.38
CA VAL A 17 18.66 -2.90 21.18
C VAL A 17 18.14 -4.16 20.49
N ALA A 18 17.76 -5.20 21.23
CA ALA A 18 17.22 -6.43 20.68
C ALA A 18 15.89 -6.17 19.94
N VAL A 19 14.93 -5.49 20.60
CA VAL A 19 13.65 -5.10 20.01
C VAL A 19 13.88 -4.21 18.79
N GLY A 20 14.73 -3.19 18.91
CA GLY A 20 15.04 -2.28 17.83
C GLY A 20 15.70 -2.94 16.62
N SER A 21 16.58 -3.92 16.85
CA SER A 21 17.24 -4.69 15.78
C SER A 21 16.23 -5.48 14.96
N SER A 22 15.27 -6.15 15.62
CA SER A 22 14.21 -6.88 14.92
C SER A 22 13.33 -5.96 14.06
N ARG A 23 12.99 -4.77 14.58
CA ARG A 23 12.20 -3.75 13.86
C ARG A 23 12.96 -3.19 12.66
N LEU A 24 14.24 -2.88 12.82
CA LEU A 24 15.08 -2.39 11.73
C LEU A 24 15.28 -3.43 10.64
N ALA A 25 15.55 -4.69 11.02
CA ALA A 25 15.70 -5.79 10.07
C ALA A 25 14.41 -6.01 9.27
N LEU A 26 13.25 -5.98 9.94
CA LEU A 26 11.96 -6.10 9.25
C LEU A 26 11.69 -4.88 8.34
N HIS A 27 12.03 -3.67 8.78
CA HIS A 27 11.84 -2.47 7.98
C HIS A 27 12.74 -2.45 6.75
N SER A 28 14.02 -2.81 6.89
CA SER A 28 14.96 -2.92 5.76
C SER A 28 14.51 -4.01 4.79
N ALA A 29 14.11 -5.18 5.29
CA ALA A 29 13.57 -6.27 4.48
C ALA A 29 12.30 -5.87 3.71
N ARG A 30 11.36 -5.18 4.36
CA ARG A 30 10.15 -4.67 3.68
C ARG A 30 10.50 -3.67 2.58
N ARG A 31 11.44 -2.77 2.84
CA ARG A 31 11.88 -1.77 1.84
C ARG A 31 12.59 -2.41 0.66
N THR A 32 13.44 -3.41 0.89
CA THR A 32 14.10 -4.16 -0.20
C THR A 32 13.09 -4.95 -1.02
N VAL A 33 12.16 -5.65 -0.38
CA VAL A 33 11.07 -6.38 -1.05
C VAL A 33 10.19 -5.44 -1.85
N GLN A 34 9.78 -4.30 -1.28
CA GLN A 34 8.98 -3.31 -2.00
C GLN A 34 9.70 -2.79 -3.25
N ARG A 35 10.99 -2.43 -3.13
CA ARG A 35 11.80 -2.01 -4.28
C ARG A 35 11.91 -3.11 -5.34
N ALA A 36 12.12 -4.35 -4.92
CA ALA A 36 12.19 -5.50 -5.82
C ALA A 36 10.85 -5.72 -6.54
N CYS A 37 9.73 -5.66 -5.83
CA CYS A 37 8.38 -5.76 -6.40
C CYS A 37 8.08 -4.62 -7.38
N THR A 38 8.43 -3.37 -7.05
CA THR A 38 8.24 -2.23 -7.95
C THR A 38 9.11 -2.36 -9.20
N ALA A 39 10.37 -2.77 -9.06
CA ALA A 39 11.24 -3.03 -10.19
C ALA A 39 10.68 -4.14 -11.09
N PHE A 40 10.23 -5.24 -10.49
CA PHE A 40 9.61 -6.36 -11.20
C PHE A 40 8.33 -5.94 -11.95
N GLN A 41 7.45 -5.16 -11.31
CA GLN A 41 6.24 -4.64 -11.94
C GLN A 41 6.56 -3.73 -13.12
N ARG A 42 7.56 -2.84 -12.98
CA ARG A 42 8.04 -1.99 -14.07
C ARG A 42 8.60 -2.81 -15.23
N SER A 43 9.43 -3.81 -14.95
CA SER A 43 9.97 -4.71 -15.97
C SER A 43 8.87 -5.50 -16.67
N ARG A 44 7.87 -6.00 -15.93
CA ARG A 44 6.74 -6.73 -16.49
C ARG A 44 5.85 -5.83 -17.36
N GLY A 45 5.59 -4.59 -16.93
CA GLY A 45 4.88 -3.60 -17.72
C GLY A 45 5.61 -3.29 -19.02
N TRP A 46 6.92 -3.01 -18.93
CA TRP A 46 7.76 -2.73 -20.09
C TRP A 46 7.81 -3.88 -21.11
N VAL A 47 7.82 -5.15 -20.67
CA VAL A 47 7.70 -6.29 -21.59
C VAL A 47 6.29 -6.38 -22.17
N GLY A 48 5.27 -6.12 -21.35
CA GLY A 48 3.85 -6.15 -21.73
C GLY A 48 3.44 -5.13 -22.78
N ASP A 49 4.07 -3.95 -22.82
CA ASP A 49 3.75 -2.84 -23.73
C ASP A 49 4.05 -3.15 -25.21
N SER A 50 4.81 -4.20 -25.50
CA SER A 50 5.12 -4.59 -26.88
C SER A 50 3.99 -5.39 -27.54
N LYS A 51 3.61 -5.01 -28.76
CA LYS A 51 2.58 -5.72 -29.54
C LYS A 51 3.14 -6.94 -30.29
N ASN A 52 4.42 -6.89 -30.68
CA ASN A 52 5.08 -7.93 -31.48
C ASN A 52 5.75 -8.98 -30.59
N THR A 53 5.59 -10.27 -30.93
CA THR A 53 6.20 -11.39 -30.19
C THR A 53 7.73 -11.38 -30.24
N ALA A 54 8.33 -10.98 -31.37
CA ALA A 54 9.78 -10.86 -31.50
C ALA A 54 10.36 -9.77 -30.57
N ASP A 55 9.67 -8.63 -30.43
CA ASP A 55 10.07 -7.55 -29.52
C ASP A 55 9.94 -8.00 -28.05
N LYS A 56 8.87 -8.75 -27.69
CA LYS A 56 8.74 -9.36 -26.34
C LYS A 56 9.94 -10.25 -26.01
N LEU A 57 10.33 -11.11 -26.94
CA LEU A 57 11.46 -12.02 -26.75
C LEU A 57 12.77 -11.26 -26.61
N LEU A 58 12.99 -10.20 -27.41
CA LEU A 58 14.18 -9.35 -27.30
C LEU A 58 14.25 -8.63 -25.94
N ARG A 59 13.15 -8.01 -25.49
CA ARG A 59 13.08 -7.34 -24.19
C ARG A 59 13.28 -8.31 -23.03
N LEU A 60 12.70 -9.51 -23.12
CA LEU A 60 12.88 -10.56 -22.13
C LEU A 60 14.33 -11.07 -22.11
N ALA A 61 14.95 -11.28 -23.27
CA ALA A 61 16.36 -11.65 -23.38
C ALA A 61 17.28 -10.57 -22.78
N LEU A 62 16.97 -9.29 -23.01
CA LEU A 62 17.71 -8.17 -22.43
C LEU A 62 17.59 -8.13 -20.90
N LEU A 63 16.39 -8.36 -20.36
CA LEU A 63 16.20 -8.46 -18.90
C LEU A 63 16.94 -9.65 -18.29
N LEU A 64 16.91 -10.81 -18.94
CA LEU A 64 17.67 -11.99 -18.49
C LEU A 64 19.18 -11.74 -18.56
N GLY A 65 19.66 -11.10 -19.62
CA GLY A 65 21.06 -10.69 -19.77
C GLY A 65 21.49 -9.73 -18.67
N ALA A 66 20.68 -8.70 -18.39
CA ALA A 66 20.91 -7.76 -17.30
C ALA A 66 20.90 -8.47 -15.94
N ALA A 67 19.95 -9.36 -15.67
CA ALA A 67 19.88 -10.14 -14.43
C ALA A 67 21.12 -11.03 -14.25
N ALA A 68 21.57 -11.71 -15.31
CA ALA A 68 22.79 -12.53 -15.28
C ALA A 68 24.05 -11.70 -15.03
N LEU A 69 24.16 -10.52 -15.67
CA LEU A 69 25.28 -9.59 -15.45
C LEU A 69 25.29 -9.08 -14.00
N THR A 70 24.15 -8.62 -13.51
CA THR A 70 23.99 -8.11 -12.14
C THR A 70 24.33 -9.20 -11.13
N ARG A 71 23.90 -10.45 -11.38
CA ARG A 71 24.28 -11.61 -10.57
C ARG A 71 25.79 -11.84 -10.55
N LYS A 72 26.45 -11.86 -11.71
CA LYS A 72 27.90 -12.08 -11.80
C LYS A 72 28.69 -10.98 -11.08
N ILE A 73 28.33 -9.72 -11.31
CA ILE A 73 28.96 -8.58 -10.65
C ILE A 73 28.72 -8.67 -9.15
N GLY A 74 27.48 -8.89 -8.72
CA GLY A 74 27.09 -9.01 -7.32
C GLY A 74 27.82 -10.13 -6.59
N THR A 75 28.00 -11.31 -7.20
CA THR A 75 28.76 -12.40 -6.59
C THR A 75 30.25 -12.07 -6.45
N LYS A 76 30.84 -11.40 -7.45
CA LYS A 76 32.26 -11.02 -7.41
C LYS A 76 32.51 -9.93 -6.37
N THR A 77 31.66 -8.92 -6.30
CA THR A 77 31.77 -7.86 -5.30
C THR A 77 31.53 -8.38 -3.90
N ALA A 78 30.55 -9.28 -3.71
CA ALA A 78 30.31 -9.93 -2.42
C ALA A 78 31.50 -10.78 -1.96
N LEU A 79 32.07 -11.60 -2.85
CA LEU A 79 33.24 -12.42 -2.52
C LEU A 79 34.48 -11.57 -2.24
N TRP A 80 34.70 -10.52 -3.03
CA TRP A 80 35.79 -9.57 -2.81
C TRP A 80 35.65 -8.85 -1.46
N ALA A 81 34.44 -8.37 -1.14
CA ALA A 81 34.16 -7.74 0.14
C ALA A 81 34.36 -8.72 1.30
N TYR A 82 33.92 -9.98 1.15
CA TYR A 82 34.14 -11.03 2.13
C TYR A 82 35.63 -11.26 2.39
N HIS A 83 36.44 -11.45 1.35
CA HIS A 83 37.88 -11.64 1.52
C HIS A 83 38.57 -10.43 2.15
N ARG A 84 38.09 -9.20 1.88
CA ARG A 84 38.62 -8.00 2.54
C ARG A 84 38.24 -7.87 4.00
N VAL A 85 37.08 -8.38 4.38
CA VAL A 85 36.67 -8.49 5.78
C VAL A 85 37.50 -9.56 6.49
N GLU A 86 37.66 -10.73 5.86
CA GLU A 86 38.45 -11.86 6.38
C GLU A 86 39.92 -11.48 6.56
N SER A 87 40.50 -10.71 5.62
CA SER A 87 41.88 -10.24 5.72
C SER A 87 42.11 -9.19 6.81
N GLY A 88 41.08 -8.82 7.59
CA GLY A 88 41.16 -7.82 8.66
C GLY A 88 41.38 -6.37 8.19
N ALA A 89 41.49 -6.13 6.88
CA ALA A 89 41.77 -4.80 6.33
C ALA A 89 40.64 -3.79 6.65
N TRP A 90 39.41 -4.31 6.83
CA TRP A 90 38.20 -3.55 7.06
C TRP A 90 37.59 -3.78 8.45
N TRP A 91 38.39 -4.19 9.44
CA TRP A 91 37.88 -4.42 10.80
C TRP A 91 37.22 -3.16 11.39
N TRP A 92 37.77 -1.98 11.13
CA TRP A 92 37.21 -0.69 11.58
C TRP A 92 35.85 -0.37 10.92
N LEU A 93 35.63 -0.79 9.67
CA LEU A 93 34.34 -0.64 9.00
C LEU A 93 33.27 -1.53 9.64
N LEU A 94 33.63 -2.74 10.06
CA LEU A 94 32.71 -3.60 10.79
C LEU A 94 32.32 -2.98 12.13
N TRP A 95 33.28 -2.38 12.86
CA TRP A 95 32.98 -1.66 14.09
C TRP A 95 32.12 -0.43 13.85
N ALA A 96 32.43 0.38 12.84
CA ALA A 96 31.63 1.53 12.47
C ALA A 96 30.20 1.11 12.10
N ALA A 97 30.04 0.03 11.33
CA ALA A 97 28.74 -0.52 10.97
C ALA A 97 28.00 -1.09 12.20
N ALA A 98 28.68 -1.80 13.09
CA ALA A 98 28.10 -2.36 14.31
C ALA A 98 27.65 -1.24 15.28
N ILE A 99 28.47 -0.22 15.48
CA ILE A 99 28.13 0.95 16.31
C ILE A 99 26.94 1.71 15.71
N THR A 100 26.99 1.98 14.40
CA THR A 100 25.89 2.66 13.69
C THR A 100 24.60 1.84 13.79
N TRP A 101 24.68 0.51 13.64
CA TRP A 101 23.55 -0.38 13.80
C TRP A 101 23.02 -0.38 15.24
N ALA A 102 23.89 -0.45 16.24
CA ALA A 102 23.52 -0.44 17.65
C ALA A 102 22.81 0.88 18.03
N ILE A 103 23.31 2.03 17.58
CA ILE A 103 22.67 3.34 17.79
C ILE A 103 21.30 3.37 17.11
N ALA A 104 21.21 2.94 15.85
CA ALA A 104 19.95 2.89 15.11
C ALA A 104 18.95 1.96 15.81
N ALA A 105 19.38 0.77 16.23
CA ALA A 105 18.56 -0.21 16.92
C ALA A 105 18.08 0.33 18.26
N TYR A 106 18.97 0.93 19.05
CA TYR A 106 18.58 1.57 20.31
C TYR A 106 17.50 2.65 20.09
N ARG A 107 17.63 3.49 19.07
CA ARG A 107 16.60 4.48 18.70
C ARG A 107 15.29 3.81 18.27
N ALA A 108 15.36 2.77 17.46
CA ALA A 108 14.19 2.01 16.97
C ALA A 108 13.46 1.20 18.05
N GLY A 109 14.17 0.83 19.12
CA GLY A 109 13.62 0.12 20.27
C GLY A 109 12.79 1.01 21.21
N HIS A 110 12.75 2.34 21.01
CA HIS A 110 11.89 3.21 21.81
C HIS A 110 10.41 2.84 21.60
N PRO A 111 9.55 2.89 22.64
CA PRO A 111 8.13 2.64 22.50
C PRO A 111 7.47 3.59 21.48
N ASP A 112 7.89 4.85 21.45
CA ASP A 112 7.33 5.87 20.54
C ASP A 112 7.95 5.87 19.14
N TRP A 113 8.81 4.89 18.83
CA TRP A 113 9.42 4.83 17.51
C TRP A 113 8.37 4.49 16.45
N LYS A 114 8.17 5.41 15.50
CA LYS A 114 7.39 5.19 14.28
C LYS A 114 8.33 5.23 13.08
N PRO A 115 8.24 4.28 12.13
CA PRO A 115 9.04 4.33 10.92
C PRO A 115 8.67 5.61 10.16
N LYS A 116 9.67 6.45 9.86
CA LYS A 116 9.49 7.60 8.98
C LYS A 116 9.12 7.03 7.60
N HIS A 117 7.84 7.07 7.25
CA HIS A 117 7.42 6.77 5.89
C HIS A 117 8.13 7.79 5.01
N ALA A 118 8.98 7.30 4.10
CA ALA A 118 9.51 8.13 3.04
C ALA A 118 8.32 8.47 2.15
N GLU A 119 7.72 9.62 2.40
CA GLU A 119 6.79 10.26 1.49
C GLU A 119 7.49 10.36 0.12
N PRO A 120 6.81 10.02 -0.98
CA PRO A 120 7.44 10.01 -2.29
C PRO A 120 7.94 11.41 -2.61
N ALA A 121 9.27 11.57 -2.65
CA ALA A 121 9.91 12.78 -3.14
C ALA A 121 9.43 13.03 -4.58
N GLY A 122 8.52 13.99 -4.71
CA GLY A 122 7.75 14.25 -5.92
C GLY A 122 6.89 15.50 -5.77
N ALA A 123 7.51 16.60 -5.32
CA ALA A 123 7.14 17.99 -5.58
C ALA A 123 8.26 18.89 -5.00
N ASP A 124 8.94 19.62 -5.89
CA ASP A 124 10.12 20.51 -5.82
C ASP A 124 10.00 21.75 -4.88
N PRO A 125 10.97 22.71 -4.80
CA PRO A 125 12.38 22.76 -5.29
C PRO A 125 13.40 23.37 -4.28
N GLY A 126 14.67 23.48 -4.68
CA GLY A 126 15.48 24.68 -4.39
C GLY A 126 16.77 24.49 -3.57
N ASP A 127 17.90 24.62 -4.26
CA ASP A 127 19.24 24.82 -3.72
C ASP A 127 19.37 26.10 -2.87
N GLU A 128 20.30 26.01 -1.91
CA GLU A 128 21.09 27.03 -1.21
C GLU A 128 20.84 28.55 -1.46
N GLN A 129 20.81 29.31 -0.36
CA GLN A 129 21.74 30.42 -0.03
C GLN A 129 21.07 31.70 0.54
N SER A 130 21.88 32.42 1.31
CA SER A 130 21.64 33.43 2.37
C SER A 130 20.96 34.77 2.02
N GLU A 131 20.57 35.45 3.11
CA GLU A 131 20.53 36.91 3.36
C GLU A 131 19.34 37.78 2.88
N THR A 132 18.69 38.37 3.89
CA THR A 132 18.27 39.78 4.03
C THR A 132 17.52 40.46 2.88
N GLY A 133 16.24 40.76 3.12
CA GLY A 133 15.51 41.83 2.45
C GLY A 133 14.00 41.58 2.34
N GLU A 134 13.20 42.27 3.15
CA GLU A 134 11.84 42.67 2.74
C GLU A 134 11.94 43.46 1.42
N PRO A 135 10.97 43.35 0.48
CA PRO A 135 9.61 43.84 0.74
C PRO A 135 8.44 43.05 0.11
N GLU A 136 7.24 43.34 0.62
CA GLU A 136 5.90 43.28 0.01
C GLU A 136 5.80 42.83 -1.47
N GLN A 137 5.14 41.70 -1.74
CA GLN A 137 4.45 41.46 -3.00
C GLN A 137 3.10 40.74 -2.83
N ALA A 138 2.07 41.50 -3.22
CA ALA A 138 0.89 41.12 -3.99
C ALA A 138 0.37 39.66 -3.88
N VAL A 139 -0.82 39.53 -3.30
CA VAL A 139 -1.68 38.36 -3.42
C VAL A 139 -2.09 38.17 -4.89
N GLU A 140 -1.36 37.31 -5.60
CA GLU A 140 -1.79 36.79 -6.90
C GLU A 140 -2.86 35.72 -6.67
N LYS A 141 -4.09 36.04 -7.11
CA LYS A 141 -5.29 35.23 -6.98
C LYS A 141 -5.11 33.96 -7.84
N ALA A 142 -4.87 32.82 -7.19
CA ALA A 142 -4.82 31.53 -7.87
C ALA A 142 -6.14 31.26 -8.64
N PRO A 143 -6.08 30.71 -9.87
CA PRO A 143 -7.26 30.45 -10.66
C PRO A 143 -8.19 29.48 -9.94
N ALA A 144 -9.50 29.77 -9.98
CA ALA A 144 -10.53 28.94 -9.39
C ALA A 144 -10.38 27.49 -9.85
N GLY A 145 -10.01 26.61 -8.91
CA GLY A 145 -9.98 25.18 -9.16
C GLY A 145 -11.34 24.65 -9.60
N PRO A 146 -11.41 23.42 -10.13
CA PRO A 146 -12.66 22.79 -10.53
C PRO A 146 -13.69 22.87 -9.39
N PRO A 147 -14.98 23.08 -9.71
CA PRO A 147 -16.02 23.30 -8.72
C PRO A 147 -16.05 22.18 -7.70
N LEU A 148 -16.33 22.54 -6.44
CA LEU A 148 -16.52 21.56 -5.37
C LEU A 148 -17.57 20.53 -5.79
N PRO A 149 -17.30 19.22 -5.63
CA PRO A 149 -18.24 18.18 -6.03
C PRO A 149 -19.53 18.32 -5.22
N THR A 150 -20.66 18.23 -5.91
CA THR A 150 -21.97 18.37 -5.25
C THR A 150 -22.33 17.10 -4.48
N ILE A 151 -23.27 17.22 -3.53
CA ILE A 151 -23.78 16.05 -2.78
C ILE A 151 -24.37 15.00 -3.74
N ALA A 152 -24.97 15.42 -4.85
CA ALA A 152 -25.53 14.51 -5.85
C ALA A 152 -24.43 13.67 -6.52
N ASP A 153 -23.30 14.30 -6.88
CA ASP A 153 -22.15 13.61 -7.49
C ASP A 153 -21.53 12.59 -6.53
N LEU A 154 -21.44 12.94 -5.24
CA LEU A 154 -20.95 12.03 -4.19
C LEU A 154 -21.89 10.82 -4.01
N ARG A 155 -23.20 11.01 -4.08
CA ARG A 155 -24.19 9.91 -3.99
C ARG A 155 -24.08 8.94 -5.17
N VAL A 156 -24.05 9.47 -6.39
CA VAL A 156 -23.92 8.66 -7.62
C VAL A 156 -22.59 7.91 -7.62
N ALA A 157 -21.51 8.57 -7.25
CA ALA A 157 -20.18 7.95 -7.16
C ALA A 157 -20.13 6.86 -6.09
N LEU A 158 -20.71 7.08 -4.91
CA LEU A 158 -20.74 6.09 -3.83
C LEU A 158 -21.60 4.86 -4.18
N ALA A 159 -22.74 5.09 -4.85
CA ALA A 159 -23.61 4.01 -5.33
C ALA A 159 -22.94 3.16 -6.41
N ARG A 160 -22.12 3.76 -7.28
CA ARG A 160 -21.41 3.06 -8.37
C ARG A 160 -20.11 2.39 -7.95
N VAL A 161 -19.33 3.02 -7.07
CA VAL A 161 -17.98 2.53 -6.67
C VAL A 161 -18.05 1.36 -5.70
N GLY A 162 -19.17 1.19 -4.98
CA GLY A 162 -19.50 -0.06 -4.29
C GLY A 162 -19.75 0.10 -2.80
N THR A 163 -20.86 -0.49 -2.36
CA THR A 163 -21.10 -0.88 -0.96
C THR A 163 -20.25 -2.11 -0.61
N PRO A 164 -19.65 -2.19 0.59
CA PRO A 164 -19.92 -1.37 1.78
C PRO A 164 -18.91 -0.24 2.05
N HIS A 165 -17.86 -0.05 1.26
CA HIS A 165 -16.85 1.01 1.49
C HIS A 165 -16.27 1.56 0.19
N ALA A 166 -16.19 2.89 0.06
CA ALA A 166 -15.53 3.54 -1.07
C ALA A 166 -14.30 4.34 -0.62
N HIS A 167 -13.17 4.13 -1.30
CA HIS A 167 -11.96 4.89 -1.06
C HIS A 167 -12.05 6.30 -1.65
N VAL A 168 -11.54 7.29 -0.93
CA VAL A 168 -11.56 8.70 -1.36
C VAL A 168 -10.86 8.89 -2.71
N ALA A 169 -9.77 8.15 -2.95
CA ALA A 169 -9.06 8.20 -4.24
C ALA A 169 -9.89 7.63 -5.40
N VAL A 170 -10.70 6.60 -5.15
CA VAL A 170 -11.56 5.98 -6.17
C VAL A 170 -12.77 6.89 -6.44
N LEU A 171 -13.33 7.52 -5.41
CA LEU A 171 -14.36 8.55 -5.55
C LEU A 171 -13.84 9.75 -6.35
N ALA A 172 -12.65 10.25 -6.04
CA ALA A 172 -12.01 11.35 -6.76
C ALA A 172 -11.82 11.02 -8.25
N THR A 173 -11.33 9.80 -8.55
CA THR A 173 -11.17 9.33 -9.93
C THR A 173 -12.51 9.25 -10.67
N HIS A 174 -13.57 8.80 -9.99
CA HIS A 174 -14.90 8.68 -10.62
C HIS A 174 -15.57 10.03 -10.88
N ILE A 175 -15.37 10.99 -9.98
CA ILE A 175 -15.94 12.35 -10.07
C ILE A 175 -15.07 13.25 -10.96
N GLY A 176 -13.83 12.85 -11.27
CA GLY A 176 -12.88 13.64 -12.05
C GLY A 176 -12.26 14.80 -11.26
N THR A 177 -12.12 14.63 -9.94
CA THR A 177 -11.59 15.65 -9.02
C THR A 177 -10.37 15.13 -8.25
N THR A 178 -9.78 15.97 -7.38
CA THR A 178 -8.67 15.55 -6.51
C THR A 178 -9.20 14.94 -5.20
N PRO A 179 -8.47 13.98 -4.59
CA PRO A 179 -8.83 13.42 -3.29
C PRO A 179 -9.01 14.47 -2.18
N GLU A 180 -8.26 15.55 -2.23
CA GLU A 180 -8.31 16.67 -1.28
C GLU A 180 -9.65 17.40 -1.36
N ARG A 181 -10.16 17.65 -2.58
CA ARG A 181 -11.48 18.26 -2.80
C ARG A 181 -12.62 17.34 -2.37
N VAL A 182 -12.46 16.03 -2.53
CA VAL A 182 -13.42 15.07 -2.02
C VAL A 182 -13.42 15.06 -0.47
N ARG A 183 -12.26 15.18 0.19
CA ARG A 183 -12.21 15.31 1.66
C ARG A 183 -12.87 16.62 2.13
N GLU A 184 -12.59 17.72 1.46
CA GLU A 184 -13.20 19.03 1.75
C GLU A 184 -14.72 19.00 1.60
N ALA A 185 -15.23 18.36 0.54
CA ALA A 185 -16.67 18.18 0.36
C ALA A 185 -17.29 17.23 1.37
N LEU A 186 -16.59 16.17 1.80
CA LEU A 186 -17.08 15.26 2.85
C LEU A 186 -17.11 15.96 4.22
N ASP A 187 -16.11 16.78 4.53
CA ASP A 187 -16.03 17.55 5.77
C ASP A 187 -17.12 18.64 5.83
N ALA A 188 -17.34 19.35 4.72
CA ALA A 188 -18.44 20.32 4.58
C ALA A 188 -19.83 19.70 4.79
N GLN A 189 -19.97 18.39 4.55
CA GLN A 189 -21.20 17.62 4.73
C GLN A 189 -21.22 16.79 6.02
N GLN A 190 -20.22 16.96 6.89
CA GLN A 190 -20.07 16.25 8.17
C GLN A 190 -20.08 14.72 8.02
N ILE A 191 -19.54 14.20 6.90
CA ILE A 191 -19.44 12.76 6.64
C ILE A 191 -18.08 12.27 7.14
N PRO A 192 -18.02 11.43 8.19
CA PRO A 192 -16.77 10.98 8.76
C PRO A 192 -15.99 10.08 7.79
N VAL A 193 -14.69 10.36 7.64
CA VAL A 193 -13.74 9.54 6.89
C VAL A 193 -13.08 8.55 7.85
N GLU A 194 -13.28 7.26 7.63
CA GLU A 194 -12.75 6.20 8.48
C GLU A 194 -11.62 5.42 7.80
N PRO A 195 -10.73 4.76 8.57
CA PRO A 195 -9.75 3.84 8.01
C PRO A 195 -10.42 2.56 7.52
N VAL A 196 -10.53 2.40 6.21
CA VAL A 196 -11.06 1.22 5.53
C VAL A 196 -9.90 0.26 5.21
N ARG A 197 -10.03 -1.01 5.61
CA ARG A 197 -9.04 -2.06 5.29
C ARG A 197 -9.31 -2.64 3.90
N MET A 198 -8.28 -2.66 3.06
CA MET A 198 -8.34 -3.41 1.81
C MET A 198 -7.97 -4.88 2.06
N GLN A 199 -8.60 -5.78 1.32
CA GLN A 199 -8.08 -7.13 1.19
C GLN A 199 -6.76 -7.07 0.41
N GLY A 200 -5.64 -7.37 1.06
CA GLY A 200 -4.31 -7.43 0.43
C GLY A 200 -3.50 -6.13 0.35
N ARG A 201 -4.02 -4.98 0.82
CA ARG A 201 -3.25 -3.73 1.06
C ARG A 201 -3.66 -3.14 2.41
N GLY A 202 -2.76 -2.43 3.09
CA GLY A 202 -3.00 -1.87 4.44
C GLY A 202 -4.21 -0.93 4.52
N THR A 203 -4.52 -0.46 5.74
CA THR A 203 -5.59 0.52 6.02
C THR A 203 -5.42 1.78 5.18
N SER A 204 -6.46 2.17 4.44
CA SER A 204 -6.53 3.40 3.62
C SER A 204 -7.74 4.23 4.04
N THR A 205 -7.73 5.53 3.80
CA THR A 205 -8.87 6.41 4.11
C THR A 205 -10.04 6.13 3.16
N GLY A 206 -11.24 5.96 3.72
CA GLY A 206 -12.45 5.67 2.95
C GLY A 206 -13.72 6.09 3.68
N VAL A 207 -14.82 6.08 2.95
CA VAL A 207 -16.17 6.38 3.47
C VAL A 207 -16.95 5.08 3.52
N LYS A 208 -17.67 4.82 4.62
CA LYS A 208 -18.58 3.69 4.71
C LYS A 208 -19.79 3.96 3.81
N GLY A 209 -20.02 3.07 2.86
CA GLY A 209 -21.23 3.09 2.04
C GLY A 209 -22.42 2.50 2.83
N GLY A 210 -23.60 3.06 2.60
CA GLY A 210 -24.86 2.50 3.08
C GLY A 210 -25.80 3.55 3.66
N PRO A 211 -27.12 3.41 3.45
CA PRO A 211 -28.12 4.35 3.98
C PRO A 211 -28.15 4.38 5.52
N ALA A 212 -27.70 3.31 6.18
CA ALA A 212 -27.57 3.23 7.62
C ALA A 212 -26.35 3.98 8.19
N ALA A 213 -25.28 4.16 7.38
CA ALA A 213 -24.08 4.86 7.82
C ALA A 213 -24.19 6.38 7.60
N HIS A 214 -24.77 6.80 6.45
CA HIS A 214 -24.91 8.20 6.09
C HIS A 214 -26.27 8.48 5.43
N PRO A 215 -27.31 8.90 6.18
CA PRO A 215 -28.63 9.19 5.63
C PRO A 215 -28.60 10.36 4.62
N ALA A 216 -27.64 11.28 4.76
CA ALA A 216 -27.41 12.36 3.80
C ALA A 216 -26.90 11.86 2.43
N LEU A 217 -26.39 10.64 2.34
CA LEU A 217 -25.92 10.00 1.11
C LEU A 217 -26.88 8.91 0.60
N ALA A 218 -28.04 8.75 1.21
CA ALA A 218 -29.05 7.83 0.72
C ALA A 218 -29.54 8.27 -0.67
N PRO A 219 -29.67 7.34 -1.64
CA PRO A 219 -30.24 7.66 -2.93
C PRO A 219 -31.67 8.18 -2.75
N ARG A 220 -32.01 9.29 -3.43
CA ARG A 220 -33.41 9.75 -3.48
C ARG A 220 -34.23 8.75 -4.30
N PRO A 221 -35.54 8.61 -4.04
CA PRO A 221 -36.41 7.71 -4.79
C PRO A 221 -36.35 7.93 -6.31
N ASP A 222 -36.03 9.15 -6.75
CA ASP A 222 -35.98 9.55 -8.16
C ASP A 222 -34.65 9.21 -8.87
N ASP A 223 -33.58 8.88 -8.13
CA ASP A 223 -32.23 8.62 -8.68
C ASP A 223 -31.96 7.12 -8.94
N VAL A 224 -32.90 6.25 -8.55
CA VAL A 224 -32.81 4.81 -8.76
C VAL A 224 -33.64 4.47 -9.98
N ALA A 225 -32.99 4.02 -11.06
CA ALA A 225 -33.69 3.37 -12.15
C ALA A 225 -34.52 2.22 -11.55
N VAL A 226 -35.85 2.39 -11.56
CA VAL A 226 -36.80 1.43 -11.03
C VAL A 226 -36.62 0.13 -11.79
N VAL A 227 -35.89 -0.81 -11.18
CA VAL A 227 -35.94 -2.21 -11.59
C VAL A 227 -37.38 -2.64 -11.32
N ALA A 228 -38.10 -2.95 -12.39
CA ALA A 228 -39.48 -3.39 -12.33
C ALA A 228 -39.64 -4.50 -11.27
N ALA A 229 -40.67 -4.36 -10.43
CA ALA A 229 -41.04 -5.36 -9.44
C ALA A 229 -41.19 -6.73 -10.12
N GLY A 230 -40.33 -7.68 -9.76
CA GLY A 230 -40.34 -9.05 -10.32
C GLY A 230 -38.99 -9.62 -10.74
N GLN A 231 -37.91 -8.84 -10.79
CA GLN A 231 -36.56 -9.38 -11.03
C GLN A 231 -35.91 -9.81 -9.70
N PRO A 232 -35.54 -11.10 -9.52
CA PRO A 232 -34.79 -11.52 -8.34
C PRO A 232 -33.41 -10.85 -8.34
N GLY A 233 -33.06 -10.19 -7.23
CA GLY A 233 -31.74 -9.60 -7.06
C GLY A 233 -30.65 -10.66 -7.21
N ASN A 234 -29.75 -10.50 -8.17
CA ASN A 234 -28.73 -11.51 -8.49
C ASN A 234 -27.60 -11.63 -7.44
N ASN A 235 -27.74 -11.02 -6.26
CA ASN A 235 -26.70 -11.00 -5.24
C ASN A 235 -26.85 -12.09 -4.16
N ASN A 236 -27.56 -13.17 -4.50
CA ASN A 236 -27.56 -14.43 -3.76
C ASN A 236 -26.71 -15.43 -4.54
N SER A 237 -25.39 -15.36 -4.41
CA SER A 237 -24.50 -16.49 -4.73
C SER A 237 -24.31 -17.33 -3.47
N ASN A 238 -25.39 -17.96 -3.01
CA ASN A 238 -25.30 -19.08 -2.07
C ASN A 238 -24.90 -20.33 -2.87
N ASN A 239 -23.63 -20.41 -3.28
CA ASN A 239 -23.09 -21.62 -3.86
C ASN A 239 -23.12 -22.70 -2.77
N GLY A 240 -24.08 -23.61 -2.86
CA GLY A 240 -24.14 -24.79 -2.00
C GLY A 240 -22.82 -25.55 -2.11
N TYR A 241 -22.26 -25.97 -0.98
CA TYR A 241 -21.13 -26.88 -0.96
C TYR A 241 -21.53 -28.15 -0.23
N VAL A 242 -20.95 -29.27 -0.66
CA VAL A 242 -21.11 -30.56 0.01
C VAL A 242 -19.75 -30.99 0.56
N LEU A 243 -19.76 -31.43 1.81
CA LEU A 243 -18.59 -32.03 2.46
C LEU A 243 -18.53 -33.50 2.09
N VAL A 244 -17.52 -33.90 1.33
CA VAL A 244 -17.32 -35.28 0.88
C VAL A 244 -16.16 -35.88 1.67
N PRO A 245 -16.35 -37.02 2.36
CA PRO A 245 -15.26 -37.72 3.03
C PRO A 245 -14.16 -38.12 2.02
N ASP A 246 -12.90 -37.95 2.41
CA ASP A 246 -11.77 -38.38 1.61
C ASP A 246 -11.65 -39.92 1.67
N HIS A 247 -11.78 -40.57 0.51
CA HIS A 247 -11.70 -42.03 0.38
C HIS A 247 -10.31 -42.60 0.67
N ILE A 248 -9.26 -41.77 0.66
CA ILE A 248 -7.87 -42.17 0.95
C ILE A 248 -7.54 -41.93 2.43
N ASN A 249 -8.10 -40.87 3.02
CA ASN A 249 -7.87 -40.52 4.41
C ASN A 249 -9.19 -40.18 5.13
N PRO A 250 -9.80 -41.13 5.85
CA PRO A 250 -11.13 -40.96 6.45
C PRO A 250 -11.20 -39.88 7.54
N VAL A 251 -10.07 -39.32 7.96
CA VAL A 251 -10.00 -38.19 8.91
C VAL A 251 -10.06 -36.83 8.19
N ARG A 252 -10.05 -36.80 6.85
CA ARG A 252 -10.16 -35.59 6.02
C ARG A 252 -11.48 -35.55 5.27
N THR A 253 -12.03 -34.34 5.14
CA THR A 253 -13.20 -34.03 4.31
C THR A 253 -12.83 -32.95 3.30
N HIS A 254 -13.23 -33.16 2.04
CA HIS A 254 -13.07 -32.20 0.96
C HIS A 254 -14.33 -31.35 0.81
N VAL A 255 -14.16 -30.07 0.51
CA VAL A 255 -15.25 -29.18 0.13
C VAL A 255 -15.41 -29.27 -1.38
N VAL A 256 -16.53 -29.80 -1.85
CA VAL A 256 -16.91 -29.80 -3.27
C VAL A 256 -17.99 -28.75 -3.45
N TRP A 257 -17.72 -27.76 -4.29
CA TRP A 257 -18.69 -26.73 -4.66
C TRP A 257 -19.69 -27.34 -5.64
N ASP A 258 -20.98 -27.18 -5.37
CA ASP A 258 -22.03 -27.64 -6.27
C ASP A 258 -22.02 -26.77 -7.53
N THR A 259 -21.57 -27.35 -8.65
CA THR A 259 -21.48 -26.67 -9.95
C THR A 259 -22.73 -26.85 -10.81
N SER A 260 -23.85 -27.26 -10.22
CA SER A 260 -25.08 -27.63 -10.93
C SER A 260 -25.77 -26.48 -11.70
N ASP A 261 -25.29 -25.24 -11.64
CA ASP A 261 -25.86 -24.12 -12.41
C ASP A 261 -25.44 -24.07 -13.90
N THR A 262 -24.88 -25.15 -14.45
CA THR A 262 -24.44 -25.17 -15.87
C THR A 262 -25.37 -25.92 -16.83
N ASN A 263 -26.64 -26.14 -16.49
CA ASN A 263 -27.63 -26.70 -17.42
C ASN A 263 -29.04 -26.11 -17.21
N LEU A 264 -29.26 -24.87 -17.66
CA LEU A 264 -30.58 -24.49 -18.18
C LEU A 264 -30.52 -24.51 -19.70
N VAL A 265 -30.89 -25.69 -20.19
CA VAL A 265 -31.21 -26.06 -21.55
C VAL A 265 -32.25 -25.09 -22.11
N LYS A 266 -31.97 -24.60 -23.33
CA LYS A 266 -32.98 -24.02 -24.22
C LYS A 266 -33.99 -25.11 -24.56
N ASP A 267 -35.26 -24.85 -24.28
CA ASP A 267 -36.38 -25.20 -25.16
C ASP A 267 -37.45 -24.11 -25.00
#